data_AF-A0A968JHQ1-F1
#
_entry.id   AF-A0A968JHQ1-F1
#
_cell.length_a   1.000
_cell.length_b   1.000
_cell.length_c   1.000
_cell.angle_alpha   90.00
_cell.angle_beta   90.00
_cell.angle_gamma   90.00
#
_symmetry.space_group_name_H-M   'P 1'
#
loop_
_entity.id
_entity.type
_entity.pdbx_description
1 polymer ?
#
loop_
_entity_poly.entity_id
_entity_poly.type
_entity_poly.pdbx_seq_one_letter_code
_entity_poly.pdbx_strand_id
1 'polypeptide(L)'
;KVVLTSNKLQSDLDKQVDALLRPFMQSQGSVGLSAAVIIGDKVYSYHYGESKINNKTLPQQQTIYEIGSITKTFTGSLLAIAVNEGKNLFGRRNQQVFAQRPAPTRLRGAAYSYQALGQSQFRLASYAQ
;
A
#
# COMPACT_ATOMS: atom_id res chain seq x y z
N LYS A 1 -14.37 24.39 -0.36
CA LYS A 1 -13.83 23.71 -1.56
C LYS A 1 -14.95 22.90 -2.21
N VAL A 2 -15.30 23.21 -3.46
CA VAL A 2 -16.26 22.39 -4.23
C VAL A 2 -15.57 21.08 -4.59
N VAL A 3 -16.25 19.95 -4.38
CA VAL A 3 -15.70 18.60 -4.62
C VAL A 3 -16.55 17.93 -5.69
N LEU A 4 -15.93 17.57 -6.81
CA LEU A 4 -16.55 16.74 -7.86
C LEU A 4 -16.92 15.38 -7.27
N THR A 5 -18.09 14.84 -7.61
CA THR A 5 -18.53 13.55 -7.06
C THR A 5 -19.46 12.79 -8.00
N SER A 6 -19.44 11.46 -7.96
CA SER A 6 -20.45 10.59 -8.58
C SER A 6 -21.67 10.36 -7.68
N ASN A 7 -21.62 10.79 -6.42
CA ASN A 7 -22.67 10.52 -5.45
C ASN A 7 -23.93 11.33 -5.76
N LYS A 8 -25.06 10.64 -5.97
CA LYS A 8 -26.35 11.23 -6.33
C LYS A 8 -27.15 11.76 -5.13
N LEU A 9 -26.76 11.41 -3.89
CA LEU A 9 -27.44 11.81 -2.65
C LEU A 9 -28.93 11.40 -2.59
N GLN A 10 -29.29 10.31 -3.27
CA GLN A 10 -30.69 9.88 -3.38
C GLN A 10 -31.10 9.00 -2.21
N SER A 11 -30.24 8.04 -1.84
CA SER A 11 -30.51 7.13 -0.74
C SER A 11 -29.96 7.62 0.59
N ASP A 12 -30.39 7.01 1.70
CA ASP A 12 -29.81 7.31 3.01
C ASP A 12 -28.35 6.87 3.11
N LEU A 13 -27.97 5.78 2.43
CA LEU A 13 -26.58 5.34 2.30
C LEU A 13 -25.74 6.42 1.58
N ASP A 14 -26.26 6.97 0.49
CA ASP A 14 -25.58 8.03 -0.27
C ASP A 14 -25.28 9.25 0.62
N LYS A 15 -26.26 9.67 1.42
CA LYS A 15 -26.11 10.81 2.34
C LYS A 15 -25.09 10.52 3.44
N GLN A 16 -25.11 9.31 4.00
CA GLN A 16 -24.15 8.90 5.03
C GLN A 16 -22.72 8.86 4.48
N VAL A 17 -22.54 8.29 3.29
CA VAL A 17 -21.23 8.25 2.62
C VAL A 17 -20.74 9.67 2.34
N ASP A 18 -21.60 10.56 1.83
CA ASP A 18 -21.21 11.95 1.56
C ASP A 18 -20.81 12.72 2.82
N ALA A 19 -21.56 12.54 3.91
CA ALA A 19 -21.28 13.18 5.19
C ALA A 19 -19.88 12.83 5.74
N LEU A 20 -19.37 11.63 5.43
CA LEU A 20 -18.03 11.19 5.83
C LEU A 20 -16.94 11.60 4.84
N LEU A 21 -17.18 11.40 3.54
CA LEU A 21 -16.15 11.54 2.52
C LEU A 21 -15.96 12.98 2.06
N ARG A 22 -17.02 13.80 2.02
CA ARG A 22 -16.92 15.19 1.58
C ARG A 22 -16.01 16.04 2.48
N PRO A 23 -16.11 15.98 3.82
CA PRO A 23 -15.18 16.70 4.70
C PRO A 23 -13.72 16.26 4.49
N PHE A 24 -13.48 14.95 4.35
CA PHE A 24 -12.16 14.40 4.05
C PHE A 24 -11.59 14.90 2.71
N MET A 25 -12.44 15.07 1.69
CA MET A 25 -12.00 15.62 0.40
C MET A 25 -11.75 17.14 0.44
N GLN A 26 -12.38 17.83 1.40
CA GLN A 26 -12.21 19.26 1.62
C GLN A 26 -10.96 19.58 2.45
N SER A 27 -10.40 18.62 3.21
CA SER A 27 -9.12 18.82 3.91
C SER A 27 -7.96 18.99 2.91
N GLN A 28 -6.86 19.56 3.41
CA GLN A 28 -5.66 19.77 2.60
C GLN A 28 -5.04 18.42 2.20
N GLY A 29 -4.50 18.35 0.98
CA GLY A 29 -3.80 17.16 0.45
C GLY A 29 -4.67 16.16 -0.31
N SER A 30 -5.99 16.19 -0.18
CA SER A 30 -6.90 15.25 -0.87
C SER A 30 -7.16 15.68 -2.33
N VAL A 31 -6.75 14.82 -3.28
CA VAL A 31 -6.91 15.02 -4.73
C VAL A 31 -8.12 14.28 -5.26
N GLY A 32 -8.18 12.97 -5.03
CA GLY A 32 -9.28 12.10 -5.45
C GLY A 32 -9.41 10.89 -4.56
N LEU A 33 -10.62 10.35 -4.48
CA LEU A 33 -10.96 9.20 -3.65
C LEU A 33 -11.98 8.33 -4.38
N SER A 34 -11.81 7.02 -4.28
CA SER A 34 -12.81 6.03 -4.69
C SER A 34 -13.13 5.14 -3.49
N ALA A 35 -14.42 4.97 -3.21
CA ALA A 35 -14.93 4.16 -2.12
C ALA A 35 -15.96 3.16 -2.64
N ALA A 36 -15.96 1.96 -2.08
CA ALA A 36 -16.96 0.93 -2.35
C ALA A 36 -17.53 0.43 -1.03
N VAL A 37 -18.87 0.32 -0.95
CA VAL A 37 -19.59 -0.25 0.18
C VAL A 37 -20.27 -1.53 -0.31
N ILE A 38 -20.04 -2.64 0.39
CA ILE A 38 -20.61 -3.95 0.06
C ILE A 38 -21.61 -4.33 1.14
N ILE A 39 -22.87 -4.54 0.78
CA ILE A 39 -23.96 -4.95 1.69
C ILE A 39 -24.70 -6.13 1.05
N GLY A 40 -24.49 -7.33 1.59
CA GLY A 40 -24.93 -8.56 0.93
C GLY A 40 -24.27 -8.68 -0.45
N ASP A 41 -25.09 -8.92 -1.48
CA ASP A 41 -24.62 -9.06 -2.86
C ASP A 41 -24.55 -7.73 -3.63
N LYS A 42 -24.84 -6.59 -2.97
CA LYS A 42 -24.87 -5.27 -3.61
C LYS A 42 -23.58 -4.52 -3.34
N VAL A 43 -23.02 -3.95 -4.40
CA VAL A 43 -21.83 -3.07 -4.36
C VAL A 43 -22.25 -1.66 -4.75
N TYR A 44 -21.97 -0.70 -3.88
CA TYR A 44 -22.21 0.72 -4.09
C TYR A 44 -20.87 1.43 -4.26
N SER A 45 -20.62 2.04 -5.42
CA SER A 45 -19.36 2.74 -5.72
C SER A 45 -19.55 4.26 -5.70
N TYR A 46 -18.64 4.95 -5.02
CA TYR A 46 -18.63 6.39 -4.88
C TYR A 46 -17.25 6.96 -5.21
N HIS A 47 -17.21 7.99 -6.05
CA HIS A 47 -15.98 8.64 -6.49
C HIS A 47 -16.05 10.12 -6.15
N TYR A 48 -14.94 10.69 -5.67
CA TYR A 48 -14.84 12.10 -5.30
C TYR A 48 -13.52 12.71 -5.79
N GLY A 49 -13.54 14.00 -6.08
CA GLY A 49 -12.36 14.77 -6.49
C GLY A 49 -11.94 14.48 -7.93
N GLU A 50 -10.63 14.38 -8.12
CA GLU A 50 -9.99 14.29 -9.43
C GLU A 50 -9.06 13.07 -9.49
N SER A 51 -8.97 12.40 -10.65
CA SER A 51 -8.07 11.25 -10.84
C SER A 51 -6.60 11.65 -10.90
N LYS A 52 -6.31 12.91 -11.23
CA LYS A 52 -4.97 13.50 -11.18
C LYS A 52 -5.11 14.96 -10.75
N ILE A 53 -4.09 15.48 -10.07
CA ILE A 53 -4.04 16.90 -9.68
C ILE A 53 -4.33 17.79 -10.90
N ASN A 54 -5.34 18.64 -10.77
CA ASN A 54 -5.76 19.66 -11.74
C ASN A 54 -6.28 19.13 -13.09
N ASN A 55 -6.69 17.87 -13.18
CA ASN A 55 -7.25 17.33 -14.43
C ASN A 55 -8.77 17.46 -14.53
N LYS A 56 -9.46 17.81 -13.45
CA LYS A 56 -10.93 17.94 -13.35
C LYS A 56 -11.71 16.70 -13.81
N THR A 57 -11.06 15.54 -13.85
CA THR A 57 -11.66 14.29 -14.29
C THR A 57 -11.99 13.46 -13.06
N LEU A 58 -13.26 13.14 -12.87
CA LEU A 58 -13.68 12.28 -11.76
C LEU A 58 -13.01 10.89 -11.88
N PRO A 59 -12.52 10.31 -10.76
CA PRO A 59 -12.13 8.91 -10.74
C PRO A 59 -13.28 7.99 -11.15
N GLN A 60 -12.91 6.84 -11.69
CA GLN A 60 -13.84 5.79 -12.12
C GLN A 60 -13.44 4.45 -11.49
N GLN A 61 -14.28 3.43 -11.63
CA GLN A 61 -14.02 2.10 -11.09
C GLN A 61 -12.69 1.48 -11.56
N GLN A 62 -12.22 1.86 -12.75
CA GLN A 62 -10.95 1.38 -13.33
C GLN A 62 -9.74 2.25 -12.96
N THR A 63 -9.92 3.30 -12.16
CA THR A 63 -8.80 4.14 -11.72
C THR A 63 -7.87 3.33 -10.83
N ILE A 64 -6.59 3.28 -11.18
CA ILE A 64 -5.57 2.50 -10.47
C ILE A 64 -4.96 3.36 -9.37
N TYR A 65 -4.85 2.77 -8.18
CA TYR A 65 -4.24 3.39 -7.00
C TYR A 65 -3.13 2.51 -6.44
N GLU A 66 -2.11 3.14 -5.87
CA GLU A 66 -1.16 2.44 -5.01
C GLU A 66 -1.84 2.10 -3.68
N ILE A 67 -1.86 0.82 -3.33
CA ILE A 67 -2.55 0.33 -2.12
C ILE A 67 -1.60 0.15 -0.91
N GLY A 68 -0.30 0.37 -1.11
CA GLY A 68 0.72 0.31 -0.06
C GLY A 68 0.71 -1.01 0.71
N SER A 69 0.61 -0.93 2.03
CA SER A 69 0.69 -2.11 2.90
C SER A 69 -0.45 -3.12 2.75
N ILE A 70 -1.56 -2.77 2.07
CA ILE A 70 -2.60 -3.76 1.72
C ILE A 70 -2.01 -4.87 0.83
N THR A 71 -0.98 -4.56 0.03
CA THR A 71 -0.22 -5.55 -0.76
C THR A 71 0.29 -6.71 0.10
N LYS A 72 0.61 -6.49 1.38
CA LYS A 72 1.10 -7.55 2.28
C LYS A 72 0.06 -8.63 2.53
N THR A 73 -1.23 -8.30 2.48
CA THR A 73 -2.30 -9.31 2.58
C THR A 73 -2.24 -10.28 1.41
N PHE A 74 -2.03 -9.77 0.19
CA PHE A 74 -1.87 -10.62 -0.99
C PHE A 74 -0.61 -11.48 -0.89
N THR A 75 0.52 -10.91 -0.50
CA THR A 75 1.77 -11.67 -0.31
C THR A 75 1.62 -12.74 0.77
N GLY A 76 0.97 -12.43 1.89
CA GLY A 76 0.68 -13.38 2.97
C GLY A 76 -0.24 -14.51 2.51
N SER A 77 -1.31 -14.20 1.77
CA SER A 77 -2.21 -15.21 1.19
C SER A 77 -1.47 -16.14 0.23
N LEU A 78 -0.63 -15.60 -0.65
CA LEU A 78 0.20 -16.41 -1.56
C LEU A 78 1.17 -17.33 -0.80
N LEU A 79 1.74 -16.83 0.31
CA LEU A 79 2.60 -17.63 1.18
C LEU A 79 1.82 -18.77 1.85
N ALA A 80 0.61 -18.49 2.34
CA ALA A 80 -0.26 -19.49 2.95
C ALA A 80 -0.66 -20.58 1.94
N ILE A 81 -1.02 -20.18 0.71
CA ILE A 81 -1.30 -21.10 -0.41
C ILE A 81 -0.09 -22.00 -0.66
N ALA A 82 1.11 -21.42 -0.79
CA ALA A 82 2.33 -22.17 -1.05
C ALA A 82 2.63 -23.22 0.04
N VAL A 83 2.43 -22.86 1.30
CA VAL A 83 2.63 -23.78 2.44
C VAL A 83 1.61 -24.91 2.42
N ASN A 84 0.36 -24.60 2.10
CA ASN A 84 -0.70 -25.60 1.95
C ASN A 84 -0.44 -26.55 0.76
N GLU A 85 0.22 -26.08 -0.28
CA GLU A 85 0.72 -26.90 -1.40
C GLU A 85 1.97 -27.74 -1.04
N GLY A 86 2.39 -27.76 0.23
CA GLY A 86 3.55 -28.52 0.70
C GLY A 86 4.90 -27.87 0.37
N LYS A 87 4.93 -26.59 -0.03
CA LYS A 87 6.20 -25.87 -0.21
C LYS A 87 6.80 -25.57 1.17
N ASN A 88 7.91 -26.24 1.47
CA ASN A 88 8.65 -26.07 2.73
C ASN A 88 9.35 -24.71 2.81
N LEU A 89 8.60 -23.68 3.22
CA LEU A 89 9.07 -22.30 3.34
C LEU A 89 9.51 -21.94 4.76
N PHE A 90 8.96 -22.58 5.80
CA PHE A 90 9.22 -22.24 7.21
C PHE A 90 10.35 -23.04 7.88
N GLY A 91 10.92 -24.03 7.20
CA GLY A 91 12.08 -24.79 7.70
C GLY A 91 13.43 -24.38 7.10
N ARG A 92 13.43 -23.53 6.07
CA ARG A 92 14.66 -23.07 5.42
C ARG A 92 15.23 -21.92 6.22
N ARG A 93 16.25 -22.18 7.06
CA ARG A 93 17.11 -21.13 7.65
C ARG A 93 17.49 -20.15 6.53
N ASN A 94 17.44 -18.85 6.84
CA ASN A 94 17.56 -17.66 5.96
C ASN A 94 18.70 -17.62 4.90
N GLN A 95 19.45 -18.69 4.69
CA GLN A 95 20.53 -18.79 3.71
C GLN A 95 20.13 -19.56 2.45
N GLN A 96 19.16 -20.50 2.51
CA GLN A 96 18.83 -21.32 1.34
C GLN A 96 17.87 -20.66 0.35
N VAL A 97 17.06 -19.68 0.80
CA VAL A 97 16.14 -18.93 -0.08
C VAL A 97 16.89 -17.85 -0.89
N PHE A 98 18.02 -17.35 -0.37
CA PHE A 98 18.86 -16.34 -1.05
C PHE A 98 20.05 -16.93 -1.81
N ALA A 99 20.21 -18.26 -1.84
CA ALA A 99 21.34 -18.95 -2.46
C ALA A 99 21.47 -18.75 -3.99
N GLN A 100 20.47 -18.13 -4.63
CA GLN A 100 20.50 -17.78 -6.05
C GLN A 100 20.95 -16.35 -6.33
N ARG A 101 21.32 -15.56 -5.31
CA ARG A 101 21.98 -14.27 -5.56
C ARG A 101 23.43 -14.56 -5.98
N PRO A 102 23.85 -14.27 -7.23
CA PRO A 102 25.27 -14.25 -7.54
C PRO A 102 25.95 -13.32 -6.53
N ALA A 103 27.07 -13.78 -5.97
CA ALA A 103 27.84 -12.96 -5.04
C ALA A 103 28.10 -11.60 -5.67
N PRO A 104 27.91 -10.47 -4.96
CA PRO A 104 28.27 -9.18 -5.49
C PRO A 104 29.75 -9.23 -5.88
N THR A 105 30.05 -9.02 -7.15
CA THR A 105 31.42 -8.88 -7.64
C THR A 105 32.10 -7.85 -6.76
N ARG A 106 33.15 -8.24 -6.02
CA ARG A 106 33.90 -7.32 -5.16
C ARG A 106 34.43 -6.20 -6.03
N LEU A 107 33.79 -5.03 -5.99
CA LEU A 107 34.46 -3.79 -6.35
C LEU A 107 35.54 -3.58 -5.31
N ARG A 108 36.79 -3.58 -5.78
CA ARG A 108 37.99 -3.50 -4.96
C ARG A 108 38.07 -2.08 -4.36
N GLY A 109 37.51 -1.90 -3.17
CA GLY A 109 37.66 -0.66 -2.39
C GLY A 109 36.58 -0.50 -1.33
N ALA A 110 37.00 -0.26 -0.08
CA ALA A 110 36.20 -0.13 1.15
C ALA A 110 35.69 -1.45 1.76
N ALA A 111 36.48 -1.98 2.70
CA ALA A 111 36.05 -3.06 3.59
C ALA A 111 35.16 -2.48 4.70
N TYR A 112 33.88 -2.84 4.72
CA TYR A 112 33.03 -2.67 5.90
C TYR A 112 32.96 -4.00 6.65
N SER A 113 33.50 -4.04 7.86
CA SER A 113 33.38 -5.18 8.77
C SER A 113 32.00 -5.16 9.43
N TYR A 114 31.23 -6.23 9.27
CA TYR A 114 29.98 -6.44 9.99
C TYR A 114 30.23 -7.38 11.16
N GLN A 115 30.26 -6.82 12.38
CA GLN A 115 30.07 -7.60 13.60
C GLN A 115 28.58 -7.54 13.96
N ALA A 116 27.92 -8.69 13.94
CA ALA A 116 26.55 -8.83 14.40
C ALA A 116 26.54 -8.77 15.94
N LEU A 117 26.27 -7.59 16.49
CA LEU A 117 25.93 -7.45 17.90
C LEU A 117 24.40 -7.51 18.04
N GLY A 118 23.96 -8.44 18.89
CA GLY A 118 22.56 -8.69 19.15
C GLY A 118 21.85 -7.50 19.81
N GLN A 119 20.55 -7.42 19.53
CA GLN A 119 19.47 -6.75 20.28
C GLN A 119 19.81 -5.35 20.86
N SER A 120 19.11 -4.35 20.30
CA SER A 120 18.83 -3.00 20.83
C SER A 120 19.77 -1.84 20.45
N GLN A 121 19.13 -0.80 19.88
CA GLN A 121 19.58 0.59 19.65
C GLN A 121 20.50 0.85 18.43
N PHE A 122 19.89 1.37 17.35
CA PHE A 122 20.62 2.05 16.25
C PHE A 122 20.83 3.53 16.62
N ARG A 123 22.09 3.99 16.71
CA ARG A 123 22.43 5.42 16.69
C ARG A 123 23.37 5.68 15.52
N LEU A 124 22.96 6.57 14.62
CA LEU A 124 23.84 7.15 13.59
C LEU A 124 24.52 8.38 14.21
N ALA A 125 25.84 8.33 14.38
CA ALA A 125 26.65 9.53 14.56
C ALA A 125 27.43 9.78 13.26
N SER A 126 27.08 10.85 12.55
CA SER A 126 27.91 11.35 11.45
C SER A 126 29.02 12.23 12.03
N TYR A 127 30.27 11.91 11.72
CA TYR A 127 31.37 12.87 11.74
C TYR A 127 31.99 12.86 10.35
N ALA A 128 31.80 13.95 9.61
CA ALA A 128 32.68 14.33 8.50
C ALA A 128 33.77 15.23 9.09
N GLN A 129 35.01 15.07 8.59
CA GLN A 129 36.06 16.09 8.74
C GLN A 129 35.75 17.27 7.83
#